data_AF-A0A2U8W169-F1
#
_entry.id   AF-A0A2U8W169-F1
#
_cell.length_a   1.000
_cell.length_b   1.000
_cell.length_c   1.000
_cell.angle_alpha   90.00
_cell.angle_beta   90.00
_cell.angle_gamma   90.00
#
_symmetry.space_group_name_H-M   'P 1'
#
loop_
_entity.id
_entity.type
_entity.pdbx_description
1 polymer ?
#
loop_
_entity_poly.entity_id
_entity_poly.type
_entity_poly.pdbx_seq_one_letter_code
_entity_poly.pdbx_strand_id
1 'polypeptide(L)'
;MRYAAIEIVEVRTLRGYDRNARTHSDEQVAQLAAAIQRFGFTNPILADEDGVVIAGHGRMAAARRLGFDRVPCIRVTGLSEQERAALVLADNRIAPYANLRAAIPLFIV
;
A
#
# COMPACT_ATOMS: atom_id res chain seq x y z
N MET A 1 13.89 -16.03 -12.01
CA MET A 1 13.53 -15.35 -10.74
C MET A 1 13.41 -13.87 -11.05
N ARG A 2 12.24 -13.24 -10.83
CA ARG A 2 12.04 -11.80 -11.09
C ARG A 2 12.10 -11.07 -9.75
N TYR A 3 13.12 -10.25 -9.56
CA TYR A 3 13.21 -9.34 -8.42
C TYR A 3 12.74 -7.96 -8.88
N ALA A 4 11.85 -7.33 -8.12
CA ALA A 4 11.47 -5.95 -8.35
C ALA A 4 12.26 -5.05 -7.38
N ALA A 5 12.79 -3.94 -7.89
CA ALA A 5 13.52 -2.97 -7.10
C ALA A 5 12.55 -2.02 -6.37
N ILE A 6 13.01 -1.47 -5.24
CA ILE A 6 12.33 -0.36 -4.59
C ILE A 6 12.79 0.93 -5.26
N GLU A 7 11.83 1.76 -5.67
CA GLU A 7 12.05 3.07 -6.28
C GLU A 7 11.29 4.17 -5.54
N ILE A 8 11.77 5.41 -5.64
CA ILE A 8 11.12 6.58 -5.04
C ILE A 8 10.30 7.30 -6.10
N VAL A 9 8.98 7.18 -6.01
CA VAL A 9 8.02 7.72 -6.99
C VAL A 9 7.25 8.89 -6.41
N GLU A 10 6.69 9.73 -7.26
CA GLU A 10 5.81 10.81 -6.82
C GLU A 10 4.45 10.24 -6.38
N VAL A 11 3.93 10.67 -5.22
CA VAL A 11 2.65 10.17 -4.69
C VAL A 11 1.47 10.48 -5.62
N ARG A 12 1.57 11.57 -6.39
CA ARG A 12 0.55 11.99 -7.36
C ARG A 12 0.45 11.08 -8.58
N THR A 13 1.50 10.31 -8.90
CA THR A 13 1.45 9.35 -10.03
C THR A 13 0.77 8.04 -9.63
N LEU A 14 0.52 7.83 -8.33
CA LEU A 14 -0.16 6.64 -7.83
C LEU A 14 -1.68 6.82 -7.87
N ARG A 15 -2.39 5.80 -8.35
CA ARG A 15 -3.85 5.77 -8.48
C ARG A 15 -4.44 4.65 -7.65
N GLY A 16 -5.57 4.92 -7.01
CA GLY A 16 -6.34 3.88 -6.34
C GLY A 16 -6.83 2.85 -7.37
N TYR A 17 -7.00 1.61 -6.93
CA TYR A 17 -7.63 0.59 -7.76
C TYR A 17 -9.14 0.64 -7.52
N ASP A 18 -9.92 0.96 -8.55
CA ASP A 18 -11.36 1.24 -8.43
C ASP A 18 -12.18 0.07 -7.87
N ARG A 19 -11.66 -1.16 -7.97
CA ARG A 19 -12.30 -2.38 -7.45
C ARG A 19 -11.79 -2.81 -6.06
N ASN A 20 -11.05 -1.96 -5.35
CA ASN A 20 -10.52 -2.36 -4.05
C ASN A 20 -11.61 -2.30 -2.96
N ALA A 21 -11.99 -3.46 -2.43
CA ALA A 21 -13.06 -3.60 -1.43
C ALA A 21 -12.69 -3.11 -0.02
N ARG A 22 -11.42 -2.75 0.23
CA ARG A 22 -10.93 -2.24 1.52
C ARG A 22 -10.70 -0.74 1.45
N THR A 23 -11.77 0.02 1.63
CA THR A 23 -11.67 1.44 1.95
C THR A 23 -11.20 1.56 3.40
N HIS A 24 -10.01 2.13 3.64
CA HIS A 24 -9.56 2.40 5.00
C HIS A 24 -10.41 3.51 5.61
N SER A 25 -10.81 3.36 6.88
CA SER A 25 -11.47 4.45 7.61
C SER A 25 -10.46 5.58 7.87
N ASP A 26 -10.94 6.81 8.04
CA ASP A 26 -10.09 7.97 8.34
C ASP A 26 -9.23 7.78 9.59
N GLU A 27 -9.74 7.02 10.57
CA GLU A 27 -9.02 6.65 11.79
C GLU A 27 -7.85 5.71 11.48
N GLN A 28 -8.06 4.69 10.64
CA GLN A 28 -6.99 3.80 10.20
C GLN A 28 -5.91 4.56 9.43
N VAL A 29 -6.31 5.49 8.56
CA VAL A 29 -5.36 6.36 7.84
C VAL A 29 -4.59 7.25 8.80
N ALA A 30 -5.22 7.77 9.87
CA ALA A 30 -4.54 8.56 10.89
C ALA A 30 -3.48 7.74 11.64
N GLN A 31 -3.82 6.51 12.02
CA GLN A 31 -2.89 5.61 12.71
C GLN A 31 -1.71 5.21 11.80
N LEU A 32 -1.97 4.96 10.51
CA LEU A 32 -0.92 4.76 9.50
C LEU A 32 0.01 5.96 9.39
N ALA A 33 -0.56 7.16 9.30
CA ALA A 33 0.20 8.40 9.19
C ALA A 33 1.11 8.59 10.42
N ALA A 34 0.59 8.33 11.63
CA ALA A 34 1.39 8.39 12.85
C ALA A 34 2.53 7.35 12.85
N ALA A 35 2.27 6.13 12.39
CA ALA A 35 3.29 5.08 12.27
C ALA A 35 4.39 5.47 11.25
N ILE A 36 4.00 5.99 10.09
CA ILE A 36 4.93 6.44 9.04
C ILE A 36 5.78 7.62 9.54
N GLN A 37 5.20 8.57 10.26
CA GLN A 37 5.97 9.66 10.86
C GLN A 37 6.98 9.17 11.89
N ARG A 38 6.62 8.15 12.69
CA ARG A 38 7.47 7.63 13.77
C ARG A 38 8.58 6.71 13.27
N PHE A 39 8.29 5.85 12.31
CA PHE A 39 9.19 4.76 11.90
C PHE A 39 9.65 4.86 10.44
N GLY A 40 9.12 5.80 9.67
CA GLY A 40 9.28 5.83 8.22
C GLY A 40 8.48 4.76 7.50
N PHE A 41 8.74 4.61 6.20
CA PHE A 41 8.18 3.51 5.41
C PHE A 41 8.97 2.23 5.65
N THR A 42 8.39 1.29 6.37
CA THR A 42 8.94 -0.07 6.52
C THR A 42 8.57 -0.98 5.35
N ASN A 43 7.44 -0.70 4.68
CA ASN A 43 6.94 -1.44 3.52
C ASN A 43 6.63 -0.49 2.36
N PRO A 44 7.21 -0.71 1.15
CA PRO A 44 6.95 0.10 -0.03
C PRO A 44 5.59 -0.20 -0.65
N ILE A 45 4.96 0.80 -1.27
CA ILE A 45 3.68 0.63 -1.98
C ILE A 45 3.90 -0.30 -3.18
N LEU A 46 2.97 -1.21 -3.45
CA LEU A 46 3.03 -2.06 -4.63
C LEU A 46 2.13 -1.48 -5.70
N ALA A 47 2.68 -1.15 -6.86
CA ALA A 47 1.93 -0.66 -8.01
C ALA A 47 2.33 -1.40 -9.29
N ASP A 48 1.49 -1.31 -10.30
CA ASP A 48 1.83 -1.76 -11.64
C ASP A 48 2.64 -0.72 -12.43
N GLU A 49 2.91 -1.03 -13.70
CA GLU A 49 3.53 -0.11 -14.66
C GLU A 49 2.82 1.24 -14.81
N ASP A 50 1.49 1.26 -14.76
CA ASP A 50 0.65 2.46 -14.90
C ASP A 50 0.45 3.24 -13.59
N GLY A 51 1.07 2.83 -12.48
CA GLY A 51 0.93 3.49 -11.16
C GLY A 51 -0.40 3.19 -10.44
N VAL A 52 -1.20 2.25 -10.93
CA VAL A 52 -2.34 1.68 -10.21
C VAL A 52 -1.83 0.85 -9.03
N VAL A 53 -2.23 1.26 -7.82
CA VAL A 53 -1.83 0.61 -6.58
C VAL A 53 -2.51 -0.76 -6.48
N ILE A 54 -1.68 -1.80 -6.38
CA ILE A 54 -2.06 -3.19 -6.16
C ILE A 54 -2.20 -3.44 -4.65
N ALA A 55 -1.24 -2.96 -3.84
CA ALA A 55 -1.22 -3.09 -2.39
C ALA A 55 -0.64 -1.84 -1.71
N GLY A 56 -1.13 -1.52 -0.52
CA GLY A 56 -0.68 -0.36 0.24
C GLY A 56 -1.50 0.92 0.03
N HIS A 57 -2.79 0.82 -0.30
CA HIS A 57 -3.69 1.99 -0.43
C HIS A 57 -3.73 2.84 0.84
N GLY A 58 -3.72 2.22 2.02
CA GLY A 58 -3.63 2.94 3.29
C GLY A 58 -2.34 3.73 3.44
N ARG A 59 -1.20 3.15 3.03
CA ARG A 59 0.11 3.82 3.03
C ARG A 59 0.13 5.00 2.05
N MET A 60 -0.47 4.85 0.87
CA MET A 60 -0.67 5.95 -0.08
C MET A 60 -1.55 7.06 0.52
N ALA A 61 -2.69 6.71 1.14
CA ALA A 61 -3.59 7.68 1.76
C ALA A 61 -2.93 8.43 2.92
N ALA A 62 -2.17 7.73 3.76
CA ALA A 62 -1.41 8.31 4.85
C ALA A 62 -0.30 9.24 4.32
N ALA A 63 0.44 8.85 3.28
CA ALA A 63 1.44 9.71 2.65
C ALA A 63 0.83 11.02 2.14
N ARG A 64 -0.35 10.94 1.49
CA ARG A 64 -1.10 12.13 1.03
C ARG A 64 -1.53 13.01 2.20
N ARG A 65 -2.05 12.41 3.26
CA ARG A 65 -2.45 13.13 4.48
C ARG A 65 -1.27 13.85 5.15
N LEU A 66 -0.08 13.25 5.10
CA LEU A 66 1.15 13.82 5.64
C LEU A 66 1.80 14.87 4.71
N GLY A 67 1.28 15.07 3.50
CA GLY A 67 1.85 16.01 2.53
C GLY A 67 3.17 15.54 1.91
N PHE A 68 3.41 14.23 1.83
CA PHE A 68 4.61 13.71 1.18
C PHE A 68 4.50 13.79 -0.34
N ASP A 69 5.52 14.35 -0.98
CA ASP A 69 5.62 14.40 -2.44
C ASP A 69 6.05 13.06 -3.04
N ARG A 70 6.89 12.30 -2.31
CA ARG A 70 7.51 11.07 -2.80
C ARG A 70 7.43 9.94 -1.79
N VAL A 71 7.31 8.70 -2.29
CA VAL A 71 7.16 7.48 -1.48
C VAL A 71 7.93 6.31 -2.09
N PRO A 72 8.38 5.34 -1.28
CA PRO A 72 8.95 4.11 -1.79
C PRO A 72 7.86 3.23 -2.39
N CYS A 73 8.11 2.75 -3.59
CA CYS A 73 7.21 1.92 -4.38
C CYS A 73 7.99 0.76 -5.01
N ILE A 74 7.34 -0.39 -5.15
CA ILE A 74 7.80 -1.51 -5.97
C ILE A 74 6.87 -1.57 -7.18
N ARG A 75 7.45 -1.58 -8.38
CA ARG A 75 6.71 -1.68 -9.63
C ARG A 75 6.70 -3.11 -10.14
N VAL A 76 5.52 -3.67 -10.36
CA VAL A 76 5.35 -5.00 -10.96
C VAL A 76 4.90 -4.82 -12.39
N THR A 77 5.71 -5.30 -13.33
CA THR A 77 5.48 -5.13 -14.77
C THR A 77 5.08 -6.43 -15.43
N GLY A 78 4.29 -6.34 -16.51
CA GLY A 78 3.92 -7.49 -17.34
C GLY A 78 2.97 -8.47 -16.68
N LEU A 79 2.12 -8.00 -15.77
CA LEU A 79 0.99 -8.76 -15.24
C LEU A 79 -0.20 -8.63 -16.20
N SER A 80 -0.82 -9.75 -16.53
CA SER A 80 -2.18 -9.74 -17.11
C SER A 80 -3.20 -9.17 -16.10
N GLU A 81 -4.36 -8.73 -16.59
CA GLU A 81 -5.45 -8.26 -15.72
C GLU A 81 -5.85 -9.32 -14.67
N GLN A 82 -5.83 -10.60 -15.07
CA GLN A 82 -6.16 -11.72 -14.19
C GLN A 82 -5.09 -11.93 -13.10
N GLU A 83 -3.81 -11.86 -13.43
CA GLU A 83 -2.72 -11.98 -12.46
C GLU A 83 -2.70 -10.80 -11.49
N ARG A 84 -2.97 -9.59 -11.99
CA ARG A 84 -3.14 -8.41 -11.13
C ARG A 84 -4.31 -8.58 -10.17
N ALA A 85 -5.47 -9.00 -10.66
CA ALA A 85 -6.62 -9.26 -9.81
C ALA A 85 -6.34 -10.36 -8.77
N ALA A 86 -5.65 -11.43 -9.17
CA ALA A 86 -5.21 -12.49 -8.28
C ALA A 86 -4.23 -11.97 -7.21
N LEU A 87 -3.31 -11.08 -7.57
CA LEU A 87 -2.36 -10.47 -6.65
C LEU A 87 -3.04 -9.53 -5.65
N VAL A 88 -3.98 -8.69 -6.12
CA VAL A 88 -4.85 -7.87 -5.26
C VAL A 88 -5.63 -8.75 -4.28
N LEU A 89 -6.18 -9.88 -4.75
CA LEU A 89 -6.92 -10.81 -3.89
C LEU A 89 -6.00 -11.55 -2.90
N ALA A 90 -4.79 -11.93 -3.31
CA ALA A 90 -3.81 -12.58 -2.46
C ALA A 90 -3.38 -11.66 -1.33
N ASP A 91 -3.03 -10.40 -1.63
CA ASP A 91 -2.66 -9.39 -0.64
C ASP A 91 -3.80 -9.13 0.36
N ASN A 92 -5.04 -9.02 -0.14
CA ASN A 92 -6.22 -8.84 0.70
C ASN A 92 -6.57 -10.07 1.58
N ARG A 93 -6.18 -11.30 1.18
CA ARG A 93 -6.46 -12.56 1.89
C ARG A 93 -5.32 -13.02 2.81
N ILE A 94 -4.07 -12.63 2.55
CA ILE A 94 -2.87 -12.94 3.35
C ILE A 94 -2.76 -12.02 4.59
N ALA A 95 -3.82 -11.29 4.96
CA ALA A 95 -3.93 -10.65 6.26
C ALA A 95 -4.70 -11.51 7.28
N PRO A 96 -4.15 -12.64 7.81
CA PRO A 96 -4.69 -13.22 9.02
C PRO A 96 -4.26 -12.35 10.22
N TYR A 97 -5.14 -12.29 11.22
CA TYR A 97 -5.00 -11.66 12.55
C TYR A 97 -5.44 -10.19 12.69
N ALA A 98 -6.75 -9.97 12.57
CA ALA A 98 -7.45 -8.80 13.11
C ALA A 98 -7.64 -8.81 14.65
N ASN A 99 -6.95 -9.67 15.40
CA ASN A 99 -7.22 -9.89 16.84
C ASN A 99 -5.98 -9.78 17.75
N LEU A 100 -5.18 -8.72 17.63
CA LEU A 100 -4.20 -8.36 18.66
C LEU A 100 -4.65 -7.10 19.39
N ARG A 101 -5.13 -7.29 20.62
CA ARG A 101 -5.60 -6.26 21.58
C ARG A 101 -4.44 -5.45 22.21
N ALA A 102 -3.40 -5.11 21.46
CA ALA A 102 -2.34 -4.22 21.93
C ALA A 102 -2.18 -3.06 20.95
N ALA A 103 -2.13 -1.85 21.49
CA ALA A 103 -2.30 -0.55 20.84
C ALA A 103 -1.19 -0.14 19.85
N ILE A 104 -0.91 -0.98 18.87
CA ILE A 104 -0.21 -0.61 17.63
C ILE A 104 -0.95 -1.36 16.53
N PRO A 105 -1.83 -0.71 15.76
CA PRO A 105 -2.42 -1.35 14.58
C PRO A 105 -1.26 -1.76 13.67
N LEU A 106 -1.09 -3.07 13.49
CA LEU A 106 -0.10 -3.65 12.58
C LEU A 106 -0.46 -3.24 11.16
N PHE A 107 0.06 -2.09 10.73
CA PHE A 107 0.09 -1.67 9.33
C PHE A 107 1.32 -2.22 8.59
N ILE A 108 1.79 -3.40 9.00
CA ILE A 108 3.05 -4.02 8.55
C ILE A 108 2.81 -5.04 7.42
N VAL A 109 1.61 -5.08 6.84
CA VAL A 109 1.34 -5.75 5.56
C VAL A 109 0.63 -4.77 4.62
#